data_AF-A0A965P774-F1
#
_entry.id   AF-A0A965P774-F1
#
_cell.length_a   1.000
_cell.length_b   1.000
_cell.length_c   1.000
_cell.angle_alpha   90.00
_cell.angle_beta   90.00
_cell.angle_gamma   90.00
#
_symmetry.space_group_name_H-M   'P 1'
#
loop_
_entity.id
_entity.type
_entity.pdbx_description
1 polymer ?
#
loop_
_entity_poly.entity_id
_entity_poly.type
_entity_poly.pdbx_seq_one_letter_code
_entity_poly.pdbx_strand_id
1 'polypeptide(L)' 'MRKRSSLPKVLSIDWDGLFVSVAFRIKTGEKVSAVFRFEQWVQPPNEVLGHLKIILDRGWFTLMGPPIKR' A
#
# COMPACT_ATOMS: atom_id res chain seq x y z
N MET A 1 5.29 30.72 13.17
CA MET A 1 4.18 30.15 12.35
C MET A 1 4.50 28.69 12.03
N ARG A 2 3.62 27.73 12.39
CA ARG A 2 3.81 26.30 12.06
C ARG A 2 3.88 26.13 10.53
N LYS A 3 4.98 25.57 9.99
CA LYS A 3 5.06 25.14 8.60
C LYS A 3 3.91 24.17 8.34
N ARG A 4 2.87 24.61 7.62
CA ARG A 4 1.77 23.73 7.20
C ARG A 4 2.35 22.75 6.18
N SER A 5 2.26 21.46 6.49
CA SER A 5 2.66 20.38 5.58
C SER A 5 1.95 20.55 4.23
N SER A 6 2.71 20.49 3.14
CA SER A 6 2.18 20.46 1.77
C SER A 6 1.71 19.07 1.35
N LEU A 7 1.87 18.07 2.23
CA LEU A 7 1.53 16.69 1.93
C LEU A 7 0.01 16.52 1.84
N PRO A 8 -0.46 15.61 0.97
CA PRO A 8 -1.86 15.19 0.94
C PRO A 8 -2.32 14.71 2.32
N LYS A 9 -3.55 15.05 2.69
CA LYS A 9 -4.16 14.66 3.96
C LYS A 9 -5.37 13.77 3.69
N VAL A 10 -5.38 12.57 4.28
CA VAL A 10 -6.56 11.71 4.32
C VAL A 10 -7.62 12.36 5.21
N LEU A 11 -8.83 12.49 4.67
CA LEU A 11 -9.99 13.04 5.37
C LEU A 11 -10.86 11.92 5.96
N SER A 12 -11.15 10.91 5.16
CA SER A 12 -11.96 9.75 5.53
C SER A 12 -11.59 8.55 4.67
N ILE A 13 -11.85 7.35 5.20
CA ILE A 13 -11.79 6.08 4.49
C ILE A 13 -13.21 5.52 4.55
N ASP A 14 -13.74 5.07 3.43
CA ASP A 14 -15.09 4.49 3.36
C ASP A 14 -15.15 3.18 4.15
N TRP A 15 -16.35 2.79 4.57
CA TRP A 15 -16.54 1.66 5.47
C TRP A 15 -16.08 0.31 4.88
N ASP A 16 -16.16 0.18 3.55
CA ASP A 16 -15.64 -0.97 2.80
C ASP A 16 -14.11 -0.98 2.68
N GLY A 17 -13.44 0.10 3.08
CA GLY A 17 -12.01 0.28 2.94
C GLY A 17 -11.52 0.37 1.50
N LEU A 18 -12.42 0.52 0.51
CA LEU A 18 -12.07 0.52 -0.91
C LEU A 18 -11.80 1.93 -1.43
N PHE A 19 -12.34 2.95 -0.76
CA PHE A 19 -12.21 4.34 -1.19
C PHE A 19 -11.67 5.22 -0.06
N VAL A 20 -10.91 6.23 -0.46
CA VAL A 20 -10.32 7.23 0.45
C VAL A 20 -10.53 8.64 -0.09
N SER A 21 -11.02 9.52 0.75
CA SER A 21 -11.11 10.95 0.45
C SER A 21 -9.83 11.65 0.88
N VAL A 22 -9.13 12.26 -0.07
CA VAL A 22 -7.84 12.93 0.17
C VAL A 22 -7.92 14.40 -0.21
N ALA A 23 -7.50 15.28 0.70
CA ALA A 23 -7.31 16.69 0.42
C ALA A 23 -5.85 16.97 0.04
N PHE A 24 -5.63 17.68 -1.06
CA PHE A 24 -4.30 18.05 -1.54
C PHE A 24 -4.32 19.42 -2.21
N ARG A 25 -3.14 19.97 -2.49
CA ARG A 25 -3.01 21.19 -3.29
C ARG A 25 -2.63 20.83 -4.71
N ILE A 26 -3.36 21.40 -5.67
CA ILE A 26 -2.98 21.33 -7.08
C ILE A 26 -1.91 22.38 -7.42
N LYS A 27 -1.32 22.31 -8.62
CA LYS A 27 -0.23 23.19 -9.05
C LYS A 27 -0.58 24.68 -8.95
N THR A 28 -1.85 25.04 -9.08
CA THR A 28 -2.36 26.42 -8.92
C THR A 28 -2.40 26.90 -7.46
N GLY A 29 -2.13 26.03 -6.49
CA GLY A 29 -2.16 26.35 -5.05
C GLY A 29 -3.53 26.17 -4.39
N GLU A 30 -4.57 25.95 -5.18
CA GLU A 30 -5.91 25.65 -4.68
C GLU A 30 -5.95 24.34 -3.91
N LYS A 31 -6.72 24.33 -2.82
CA LYS A 31 -6.93 23.12 -2.03
C LYS A 31 -8.18 22.43 -2.54
N VAL A 32 -8.01 21.21 -3.02
CA VAL A 32 -9.10 20.37 -3.52
C VAL A 32 -9.17 19.08 -2.72
N SER A 33 -10.32 18.40 -2.81
CA SER A 33 -10.52 17.06 -2.27
C SER A 33 -11.03 16.15 -3.38
N ALA A 34 -10.48 14.94 -3.46
CA ALA A 34 -10.93 13.92 -4.40
C ALA A 34 -11.02 12.55 -3.72
N VAL A 35 -11.87 11.70 -4.27
CA VAL A 35 -12.04 10.30 -3.85
C VAL A 35 -11.15 9.43 -4.72
N PHE A 36 -10.34 8.59 -4.08
CA PHE A 36 -9.46 7.63 -4.74
C PHE A 36 -9.88 6.21 -4.37
N ARG A 37 -9.81 5.30 -5.34
CA ARG A 37 -9.94 3.87 -5.09
C ARG A 37 -8.59 3.31 -4.63
N PHE A 38 -8.58 2.50 -3.59
CA PHE A 38 -7.41 1.70 -3.25
C PHE A 38 -7.21 0.61 -4.32
N GLU A 39 -6.12 0.70 -5.08
CA GLU A 39 -5.73 -0.38 -6.01
C GLU A 39 -5.09 -1.56 -5.28
N GLN A 40 -4.28 -1.27 -4.26
CA GLN A 40 -3.74 -2.27 -3.34
C GLN A 40 -3.46 -1.64 -1.97
N TRP A 41 -3.62 -2.43 -0.92
CA TRP A 41 -3.09 -2.08 0.38
C TRP A 41 -1.58 -2.20 0.34
N VAL A 42 -0.87 -1.08 0.57
CA VAL A 42 0.57 -1.13 0.79
C VAL A 42 0.78 -1.75 2.17
N GLN A 43 1.08 -3.05 2.20
CA GLN A 43 1.45 -3.73 3.43
C GLN A 43 2.72 -3.06 4.00
N PRO A 44 2.80 -2.85 5.33
CA PRO A 44 4.03 -2.40 5.96
C PRO A 44 5.20 -3.30 5.53
N PRO A 45 6.39 -2.74 5.22
CA PRO A 45 7.53 -3.53 4.76
C PRO A 45 7.83 -4.73 5.68
N ASN A 46 7.60 -4.57 6.98
CA ASN A 46 7.85 -5.58 8.01
C ASN A 46 6.92 -6.79 7.87
N GLU A 47 5.66 -6.57 7.50
CA GLU A 47 4.67 -7.65 7.28
C GLU A 47 4.98 -8.41 5.99
N VAL A 48 5.36 -7.67 4.94
CA VAL A 48 5.83 -8.26 3.68
C VAL A 48 7.05 -9.14 3.91
N LEU A 49 8.05 -8.64 4.65
CA LEU A 49 9.25 -9.39 5.01
C LEU A 49 8.93 -10.62 5.88
N GLY A 50 7.98 -10.49 6.81
CA GLY A 50 7.49 -11.60 7.63
C GLY A 50 6.86 -12.71 6.78
N HIS A 51 5.95 -12.35 5.86
CA HIS A 51 5.37 -13.30 4.90
C HIS A 51 6.43 -13.92 3.99
N LEU A 52 7.38 -13.13 3.50
CA LEU A 52 8.45 -13.60 2.62
C LEU A 52 9.37 -14.59 3.35
N LYS A 53 9.70 -14.31 4.62
CA LYS A 53 10.42 -15.25 5.50
C LYS A 53 9.63 -16.54 5.70
N ILE A 54 8.33 -16.48 5.96
CA ILE A 54 7.48 -17.67 6.10
C ILE A 54 7.46 -18.49 4.81
N ILE A 55 7.40 -17.85 3.65
CA ILE A 55 7.42 -18.51 2.33
C ILE A 55 8.76 -19.21 2.09
N LEU A 56 9.87 -18.53 2.39
CA LEU A 56 11.22 -19.09 2.31
C LEU A 56 11.43 -20.25 3.29
N ASP A 57 11.01 -20.09 4.55
CA ASP A 57 11.09 -21.11 5.61
C ASP A 57 10.22 -22.34 5.28
N ARG A 58 9.10 -22.14 4.57
CA ARG A 58 8.22 -23.22 4.08
C ARG A 58 8.73 -23.89 2.80
N GLY A 59 9.90 -23.51 2.29
CA GLY A 59 10.54 -24.19 1.17
C GLY A 59 9.80 -24.06 -0.16
N TRP A 60 9.05 -22.98 -0.39
CA TRP A 60 8.45 -22.72 -1.70
C TRP A 60 9.51 -22.27 -2.71
N PHE A 61 10.15 -23.25 -3.33
CA PHE A 61 10.82 -23.15 -4.63
C PHE A 61 9.82 -22.60 -5.66
N THR A 62 10.17 -21.56 -6.41
CA THR A 62 9.35 -21.13 -7.56
C THR A 62 9.42 -22.13 -8.72
N LEU A 63 8.23 -22.52 -9.22
CA LEU A 63 7.84 -22.87 -10.60
C LEU A 63 8.47 -24.06 -11.33
N MET A 64 9.58 -24.64 -10.86
CA MET A 64 10.12 -25.90 -11.39
C MET A 64 10.06 -26.93 -10.26
N GLY A 65 8.94 -27.66 -10.18
CA GLY A 65 8.77 -28.74 -9.20
C GLY A 65 9.91 -29.77 -9.29
N PRO A 66 10.15 -30.58 -8.24
CA PRO A 66 11.37 -31.38 -8.15
C PRO A 66 11.35 -32.55 -9.16
N PRO A 67 12.37 -32.74 -10.02
CA PRO A 67 12.61 -34.03 -10.62
C PRO A 67 13.92 -34.60 -10.07
N ILE A 68 13.82 -35.25 -8.91
CA ILE A 68 14.88 -36.14 -8.43
C ILE A 68 14.47 -37.55 -8.89
N LYS A 69 14.97 -37.97 -10.05
CA LYS A 69 14.96 -39.40 -10.42
C LYS A 69 16.22 -40.05 -9.87
N ARG A 70 16.02 -41.11 -9.09
CA ARG A 70 17.04 -42.13 -8.78
C ARG A 70 17.48 -42.83 -10.06
#